data_AF-A0AA90UWZ6-F1
#
_entry.id   AF-A0AA90UWZ6-F1
#
_cell.length_a   1.000
_cell.length_b   1.000
_cell.length_c   1.000
_cell.angle_alpha   90.00
_cell.angle_beta   90.00
_cell.angle_gamma   90.00
#
_symmetry.space_group_name_H-M   'P 1'
#
loop_
_entity.id
_entity.type
_entity.pdbx_description
1 polymer ?
#
loop_
_entity_poly.entity_id
_entity_poly.type
_entity_poly.pdbx_seq_one_letter_code
_entity_poly.pdbx_strand_id
1 'polypeptide(L)'
;MENIGIVISILVGLVTLLSMLVWFGRFIQRVNVHDKKLDDLSKDVEDLKLDMNSVKTLLMAKFKDFEVVFSGKHSPRALNETGQKIFDDMHGKEFLEKNKALLFAYVDKNKPKTAYDVEGLCYLACLMNVNNDAFIEIKSFLYNYPTITLPDGKEHEVTMDEACSVLSLPLRDMYLEEHPEIVR
;
A
#
# COMPACT_ATOMS: atom_id res chain seq x y z
N MET A 1 40.58 45.13 48.54
CA MET A 1 39.40 44.24 48.47
C MET A 1 38.64 44.41 47.15
N GLU A 2 38.54 45.63 46.61
CA GLU A 2 37.79 45.95 45.38
C GLU A 2 38.31 45.24 44.10
N ASN A 3 39.63 45.17 43.91
CA ASN A 3 40.23 44.53 42.72
C ASN A 3 40.03 43.00 42.66
N ILE A 4 39.83 42.33 43.80
CA ILE A 4 39.69 40.86 43.84
C ILE A 4 38.31 40.44 43.29
N GLY A 5 37.26 41.20 43.59
CA GLY A 5 35.92 40.94 43.07
C GLY A 5 35.83 41.08 41.55
N ILE A 6 36.53 42.08 40.99
CA ILE A 6 36.60 42.29 39.53
C ILE A 6 37.29 41.12 38.84
N VAL A 7 38.42 40.65 39.37
CA VAL A 7 39.17 39.51 38.80
C VAL A 7 38.34 38.22 38.83
N ILE A 8 37.61 37.97 39.92
CA ILE A 8 36.71 36.80 40.03
C ILE A 8 35.58 36.89 39.00
N SER A 9 34.95 38.06 38.85
CA SER A 9 33.87 38.25 37.87
C SER A 9 34.34 38.01 36.43
N ILE A 10 35.55 38.46 36.08
CA ILE A 10 36.14 38.23 34.75
C ILE A 10 36.39 36.73 34.52
N LEU A 11 36.94 36.02 35.52
CA LEU A 11 37.19 34.58 35.43
C LEU A 11 35.90 33.77 35.26
N VAL A 12 34.85 34.10 36.03
CA VAL A 12 33.53 33.44 35.88
C VAL A 12 32.93 33.73 34.50
N GLY A 13 33.05 34.98 34.03
CA GLY A 13 32.64 35.35 32.67
C GLY A 13 33.35 34.51 31.60
N LEU A 14 34.66 34.34 31.71
CA LEU A 14 35.44 33.51 30.77
C LEU A 14 35.04 32.04 30.79
N VAL A 15 34.84 31.45 31.97
CA VAL A 15 34.46 30.04 32.11
C VAL A 15 33.05 29.79 31.55
N THR A 16 32.11 30.68 31.81
CA THR A 16 30.74 30.56 31.28
C THR A 16 30.72 30.68 29.76
N LEU A 17 31.48 31.63 29.18
CA LEU A 17 31.61 31.80 27.73
C LEU A 17 32.24 30.57 27.05
N LEU A 18 33.31 30.01 27.64
CA LEU A 18 33.93 28.77 27.17
C LEU A 18 32.96 27.58 27.25
N SER A 19 32.20 27.47 28.34
CA SER A 19 31.20 26.40 28.50
C SER A 19 30.07 26.51 27.47
N MET A 20 29.61 27.72 27.15
CA MET A 20 28.64 27.97 26.08
C MET A 20 29.19 27.56 24.72
N LEU A 21 30.44 27.91 24.39
CA LEU A 21 31.05 27.53 23.11
C LEU A 21 31.16 26.01 22.95
N VAL A 22 31.55 25.29 24.01
CA VAL A 22 31.61 23.82 24.00
C VAL A 22 30.21 23.21 23.85
N TRP A 23 29.22 23.74 24.58
CA TRP A 23 27.84 23.27 24.48
C TRP A 23 27.25 23.52 23.08
N PHE A 24 27.48 24.71 22.52
CA PHE A 24 27.02 25.08 21.17
C PHE A 24 27.69 24.20 20.11
N GLY A 25 28.99 23.93 20.22
CA GLY A 25 29.69 23.00 19.33
C GLY A 25 29.09 21.59 19.35
N ARG A 26 28.79 21.06 20.55
CA ARG A 26 28.12 19.76 20.70
C ARG A 26 26.69 19.77 20.18
N PHE A 27 25.98 20.88 20.31
CA PHE A 27 24.63 21.05 19.77
C PHE A 27 24.64 21.01 18.23
N ILE A 28 25.50 21.80 17.58
CA ILE A 28 25.66 21.80 16.12
C ILE A 28 26.06 20.42 15.60
N GLN A 29 26.94 19.69 16.30
CA GLN A 29 27.28 18.32 15.94
C GLN A 29 26.06 17.38 15.99
N ARG A 30 25.20 17.48 17.00
CA ARG A 30 23.99 16.65 17.10
C ARG A 30 23.00 16.96 15.98
N VAL A 31 22.80 18.24 15.67
CA VAL A 31 21.94 18.67 14.55
C VAL A 31 22.45 18.10 13.24
N ASN A 32 23.74 18.25 12.92
CA ASN A 32 24.33 17.71 11.70
C ASN A 32 24.21 16.17 11.61
N VAL A 33 24.32 15.45 12.73
CA VAL A 33 24.13 14.00 12.76
C VAL A 33 22.67 13.63 12.52
N HIS A 34 21.72 14.40 13.05
CA HIS A 34 20.30 14.17 12.81
C HIS A 34 19.90 14.49 11.37
N ASP A 35 20.41 15.58 10.78
CA ASP A 35 20.16 15.93 9.38
C ASP A 35 20.67 14.83 8.45
N LYS A 36 21.89 14.32 8.70
CA LYS A 36 22.43 13.20 7.93
C LYS A 36 21.57 11.93 8.05
N LYS A 37 21.06 11.63 9.25
CA LYS A 37 20.15 10.49 9.45
C LYS A 37 18.81 10.67 8.73
N LEU A 38 18.30 11.90 8.65
CA LEU A 38 17.08 12.20 7.89
C LEU A 38 17.30 12.05 6.38
N ASP A 39 18.45 12.48 5.87
CA ASP A 39 18.81 12.28 4.46
C ASP A 39 18.96 10.79 4.12
N ASP A 40 19.63 10.03 4.98
CA ASP A 40 19.79 8.58 4.78
C ASP A 40 18.43 7.87 4.86
N LEU A 41 17.56 8.24 5.81
CA LEU A 41 16.20 7.71 5.89
C LEU A 41 15.35 8.08 4.67
N SER A 42 15.52 9.29 4.11
CA SER A 42 14.82 9.70 2.89
C SER A 42 15.22 8.83 1.69
N LYS A 43 16.50 8.45 1.60
CA LYS A 43 16.98 7.55 0.54
C LYS A 43 16.43 6.13 0.72
N ASP A 44 16.45 5.60 1.95
CA ASP A 44 15.88 4.28 2.24
C ASP A 44 14.38 4.22 1.85
N VAL A 45 13.63 5.30 2.10
CA VAL A 45 12.22 5.41 1.68
C VAL A 45 12.06 5.47 0.16
N GLU A 46 12.99 6.10 -0.56
CA GLU A 46 12.99 6.15 -2.01
C GLU A 46 13.29 4.77 -2.62
N ASP A 47 14.28 4.06 -2.08
CA ASP A 47 14.64 2.70 -2.48
C ASP A 47 13.47 1.72 -2.23
N LEU A 48 12.82 1.81 -1.07
CA LEU A 48 11.61 1.02 -0.78
C LEU A 48 10.47 1.30 -1.77
N LYS A 49 10.34 2.53 -2.26
CA LYS A 49 9.35 2.88 -3.28
C LYS A 49 9.69 2.25 -4.63
N LEU A 50 10.97 2.19 -5.00
CA LEU A 50 11.43 1.53 -6.22
C LEU A 50 11.24 0.01 -6.14
N ASP A 51 11.53 -0.60 -4.99
CA ASP A 51 11.27 -2.02 -4.75
C ASP A 51 9.78 -2.32 -4.83
N MET A 52 8.92 -1.48 -4.25
CA MET A 52 7.47 -1.64 -4.34
C MET A 52 6.95 -1.53 -5.78
N ASN A 53 7.52 -0.63 -6.59
CA ASN A 53 7.20 -0.56 -8.02
C ASN A 53 7.68 -1.81 -8.77
N SER A 54 8.81 -2.37 -8.39
CA SER A 54 9.36 -3.60 -8.97
C SER A 54 8.50 -4.81 -8.58
N VAL A 55 8.06 -4.90 -7.33
CA VAL A 55 7.08 -5.90 -6.85
C VAL A 55 5.76 -5.73 -7.57
N LYS A 56 5.25 -4.50 -7.74
CA LYS A 56 4.06 -4.23 -8.56
C LYS A 56 4.25 -4.73 -9.99
N THR A 57 5.40 -4.47 -10.59
CA THR A 57 5.73 -4.91 -11.95
C THR A 57 5.84 -6.43 -12.05
N LEU A 58 6.44 -7.09 -11.06
CA LEU A 58 6.57 -8.56 -11.00
C LEU A 58 5.23 -9.24 -10.75
N LEU A 59 4.40 -8.69 -9.85
CA LEU A 59 3.01 -9.09 -9.71
C LEU A 59 2.32 -8.94 -11.06
N MET A 60 2.38 -7.75 -11.68
CA MET A 60 1.85 -7.43 -13.03
C MET A 60 2.31 -8.42 -14.11
N ALA A 61 3.55 -8.90 -14.04
CA ALA A 61 4.07 -9.92 -14.95
C ALA A 61 3.54 -11.33 -14.63
N LYS A 62 3.37 -11.70 -13.36
CA LYS A 62 2.78 -12.97 -12.92
C LYS A 62 1.31 -13.11 -13.34
N PHE A 63 0.57 -12.00 -13.55
CA PHE A 63 -0.81 -12.06 -14.06
C PHE A 63 -0.95 -12.64 -15.47
N LYS A 64 0.10 -12.68 -16.30
CA LYS A 64 0.01 -13.28 -17.64
C LYS A 64 -0.38 -14.76 -17.62
N ASP A 65 -0.06 -15.48 -16.53
CA ASP A 65 -0.39 -16.91 -16.40
C ASP A 65 -1.76 -17.14 -15.72
N PHE A 66 -2.27 -16.19 -14.91
CA PHE A 66 -3.61 -16.22 -14.33
C PHE A 66 -4.73 -15.83 -15.31
N GLU A 67 -4.38 -15.07 -16.36
CA GLU A 67 -5.26 -14.46 -17.38
C GLU A 67 -6.20 -15.43 -18.11
N VAL A 68 -6.03 -16.75 -17.97
CA VAL A 68 -6.79 -17.76 -18.73
C VAL A 68 -7.95 -18.39 -17.91
N VAL A 69 -7.88 -18.40 -16.57
CA VAL A 69 -8.77 -19.26 -15.76
C VAL A 69 -10.06 -18.56 -15.30
N PHE A 70 -10.01 -17.28 -14.91
CA PHE A 70 -11.15 -16.58 -14.27
C PHE A 70 -11.61 -15.28 -14.96
N SER A 71 -10.95 -14.86 -16.04
CA SER A 71 -11.29 -13.62 -16.78
C SER A 71 -11.14 -13.78 -18.29
N GLY A 72 -12.04 -13.19 -19.07
CA GLY A 72 -11.93 -13.18 -20.54
C GLY A 72 -10.98 -12.10 -21.07
N LYS A 73 -10.30 -12.35 -22.20
CA LYS A 73 -9.31 -11.43 -22.83
C LYS A 73 -9.93 -10.23 -23.57
N HIS A 74 -11.23 -9.97 -23.42
CA HIS A 74 -11.84 -8.76 -23.96
C HIS A 74 -11.68 -7.64 -22.92
N SER A 75 -10.92 -6.60 -23.26
CA SER A 75 -10.85 -5.39 -22.45
C SER A 75 -12.12 -4.56 -22.66
N PRO A 76 -12.78 -4.05 -21.61
CA PRO A 76 -12.43 -4.23 -20.20
C PRO A 76 -12.76 -5.64 -19.69
N ARG A 77 -11.83 -6.23 -18.92
CA ARG A 77 -11.95 -7.62 -18.44
C ARG A 77 -13.21 -7.80 -17.62
N ALA A 78 -13.94 -8.87 -17.88
CA ALA A 78 -15.10 -9.28 -17.09
C ALA A 78 -14.86 -10.66 -16.49
N LEU A 79 -15.51 -10.92 -15.36
CA LEU A 79 -15.57 -12.25 -14.76
C LEU A 79 -16.20 -13.23 -15.76
N ASN A 80 -15.61 -14.42 -15.88
CA ASN A 80 -16.27 -15.53 -16.56
C ASN A 80 -17.26 -16.23 -15.60
N GLU A 81 -17.95 -17.28 -16.07
CA GLU A 81 -18.95 -18.00 -15.25
C GLU A 81 -18.38 -18.50 -13.93
N THR A 82 -17.16 -19.05 -13.93
CA THR A 82 -16.49 -19.52 -12.71
C THR A 82 -16.17 -18.37 -11.76
N GLY A 83 -15.63 -17.26 -12.28
CA GLY A 83 -15.34 -16.06 -11.49
C GLY A 83 -16.60 -15.45 -10.89
N GLN A 84 -17.70 -15.40 -11.65
CA GLN A 84 -18.99 -14.91 -11.15
C GLN A 84 -19.55 -15.81 -10.04
N LYS A 85 -19.46 -17.13 -10.20
CA LYS A 85 -19.88 -18.07 -9.15
C LYS A 85 -19.10 -17.86 -7.86
N ILE A 86 -17.78 -17.72 -7.93
CA ILE A 86 -16.94 -17.45 -6.75
C ILE A 86 -17.32 -16.10 -6.13
N PHE A 87 -17.57 -15.07 -6.94
CA PHE A 87 -18.03 -13.76 -6.48
C PHE A 87 -19.33 -13.84 -5.68
N ASP A 88 -20.30 -14.58 -6.19
CA ASP A 88 -21.60 -14.74 -5.53
C ASP A 88 -21.46 -15.60 -4.25
N ASP A 89 -20.72 -16.71 -4.31
CA ASP A 89 -20.52 -17.61 -3.17
C ASP A 89 -19.78 -16.96 -1.99
N MET A 90 -18.87 -16.01 -2.28
CA MET A 90 -18.16 -15.25 -1.24
C MET A 90 -18.90 -14.01 -0.76
N HIS A 91 -20.15 -13.79 -1.19
CA HIS A 91 -20.92 -12.57 -0.90
C HIS A 91 -20.16 -11.30 -1.32
N GLY A 92 -19.53 -11.36 -2.50
CA GLY A 92 -18.61 -10.35 -2.98
C GLY A 92 -19.26 -8.98 -3.14
N LYS A 93 -20.54 -8.94 -3.51
CA LYS A 93 -21.27 -7.68 -3.66
C LYS A 93 -21.43 -6.97 -2.32
N GLU A 94 -21.92 -7.67 -1.30
CA GLU A 94 -22.13 -7.14 0.05
C GLU A 94 -20.79 -6.72 0.67
N PHE A 95 -19.75 -7.53 0.46
CA PHE A 95 -18.40 -7.19 0.89
C PHE A 95 -17.91 -5.87 0.27
N LEU A 96 -18.07 -5.70 -1.04
CA LEU A 96 -17.62 -4.50 -1.75
C LEU A 96 -18.42 -3.26 -1.32
N GLU A 97 -19.75 -3.37 -1.20
CA GLU A 97 -20.60 -2.27 -0.75
C GLU A 97 -20.23 -1.81 0.67
N LYS A 98 -20.02 -2.76 1.58
CA LYS A 98 -19.64 -2.50 2.99
C LYS A 98 -18.26 -1.85 3.11
N ASN A 99 -17.30 -2.27 2.28
CA ASN A 99 -15.90 -1.88 2.38
C ASN A 99 -15.45 -0.89 1.29
N LYS A 100 -16.38 -0.35 0.50
CA LYS A 100 -16.11 0.53 -0.66
C LYS A 100 -15.17 1.67 -0.31
N ALA A 101 -15.46 2.41 0.75
CA ALA A 101 -14.66 3.57 1.18
C ALA A 101 -13.22 3.18 1.54
N LEU A 102 -13.01 2.05 2.20
CA LEU A 102 -11.69 1.53 2.55
C LEU A 102 -10.88 1.20 1.29
N LEU A 103 -11.50 0.50 0.35
CA LEU A 103 -10.86 0.05 -0.88
C LEU A 103 -10.59 1.23 -1.83
N PHE A 104 -11.53 2.16 -1.97
CA PHE A 104 -11.41 3.35 -2.80
C PHE A 104 -10.30 4.28 -2.29
N ALA A 105 -10.17 4.45 -0.97
CA ALA A 105 -9.10 5.27 -0.41
C ALA A 105 -7.70 4.84 -0.86
N TYR A 106 -7.47 3.54 -1.10
CA TYR A 106 -6.21 3.05 -1.65
C TYR A 106 -6.03 3.47 -3.11
N VAL A 107 -7.09 3.35 -3.93
CA VAL A 107 -7.07 3.74 -5.34
C VAL A 107 -6.84 5.25 -5.47
N ASP A 108 -7.61 6.06 -4.74
CA ASP A 108 -7.54 7.53 -4.72
C ASP A 108 -6.14 8.05 -4.35
N LYS A 109 -5.53 7.45 -3.31
CA LYS A 109 -4.19 7.81 -2.85
C LYS A 109 -3.15 7.67 -3.98
N ASN A 110 -3.34 6.72 -4.88
CA ASN A 110 -2.44 6.43 -5.97
C ASN A 110 -2.75 7.21 -7.26
N LYS A 111 -3.83 8.00 -7.28
CA LYS A 111 -4.17 8.95 -8.35
C LYS A 111 -4.12 8.31 -9.76
N PRO A 112 -4.97 7.29 -10.02
CA PRO A 112 -5.04 6.66 -11.34
C PRO A 112 -5.32 7.70 -12.43
N LYS A 113 -4.75 7.50 -13.61
CA LYS A 113 -4.98 8.36 -14.77
C LYS A 113 -5.72 7.66 -15.90
N THR A 114 -5.70 6.34 -15.90
CA THR A 114 -6.30 5.51 -16.93
C THR A 114 -7.12 4.39 -16.31
N ALA A 115 -8.10 3.86 -17.05
CA ALA A 115 -8.84 2.68 -16.62
C ALA A 115 -7.92 1.46 -16.36
N TYR A 116 -6.79 1.39 -17.07
CA TYR A 116 -5.75 0.37 -16.83
C TYR A 116 -5.09 0.53 -15.45
N ASP A 117 -4.82 1.77 -15.04
CA ASP A 117 -4.31 2.04 -13.68
C ASP A 117 -5.34 1.64 -12.63
N VAL A 118 -6.62 1.96 -12.85
CA VAL A 118 -7.72 1.61 -11.92
C VAL A 118 -7.82 0.10 -11.76
N GLU A 119 -7.80 -0.68 -12.84
CA GLU A 119 -7.85 -2.15 -12.76
C GLU A 119 -6.73 -2.71 -11.87
N GLY A 120 -5.49 -2.31 -12.12
CA GLY A 120 -4.35 -2.76 -11.31
C GLY A 120 -4.43 -2.28 -9.85
N LEU A 121 -4.91 -1.05 -9.62
CA LEU A 121 -5.01 -0.49 -8.27
C LEU A 121 -6.16 -1.07 -7.45
N CYS A 122 -7.30 -1.41 -8.07
CA CYS A 122 -8.42 -2.08 -7.40
C CYS A 122 -8.01 -3.47 -6.91
N TYR A 123 -7.25 -4.23 -7.71
CA TYR A 123 -6.69 -5.50 -7.26
C TYR A 123 -5.71 -5.32 -6.10
N LEU A 124 -4.79 -4.34 -6.21
CA LEU A 124 -3.87 -4.04 -5.11
C LEU A 124 -4.61 -3.56 -3.86
N ALA A 125 -5.70 -2.82 -4.00
CA ALA A 125 -6.53 -2.39 -2.87
C ALA A 125 -7.07 -3.60 -2.11
N CYS A 126 -7.52 -4.64 -2.82
CA CYS A 126 -7.93 -5.90 -2.18
C CYS A 126 -6.74 -6.59 -1.48
N LEU A 127 -5.64 -6.82 -2.20
CA LEU A 127 -4.45 -7.50 -1.65
C LEU A 127 -3.86 -6.80 -0.42
N MET A 128 -3.72 -5.47 -0.46
CA MET A 128 -3.11 -4.71 0.62
C MET A 128 -3.97 -4.67 1.88
N ASN A 129 -5.26 -4.99 1.76
CA ASN A 129 -6.20 -5.01 2.87
C ASN A 129 -6.53 -6.42 3.38
N VAL A 130 -5.92 -7.50 2.85
CA VAL A 130 -6.23 -8.86 3.29
C VAL A 130 -5.99 -9.07 4.78
N ASN A 131 -5.08 -8.32 5.42
CA ASN A 131 -4.82 -8.41 6.86
C ASN A 131 -5.76 -7.53 7.72
N ASN A 132 -6.61 -6.71 7.09
CA ASN A 132 -7.63 -5.91 7.77
C ASN A 132 -8.79 -6.81 8.23
N ASP A 133 -9.45 -6.44 9.33
CA ASP A 133 -10.64 -7.12 9.84
C ASP A 133 -11.79 -7.16 8.83
N ALA A 134 -11.84 -6.20 7.90
CA ALA A 134 -12.76 -6.20 6.76
C ALA A 134 -12.76 -7.53 5.99
N PHE A 135 -11.58 -8.18 5.87
CA PHE A 135 -11.39 -9.42 5.11
C PHE A 135 -11.65 -10.70 5.93
N ILE A 136 -12.09 -10.60 7.20
CA ILE A 136 -12.41 -11.79 8.01
C ILE A 136 -13.43 -12.68 7.30
N GLU A 137 -14.50 -12.10 6.75
CA GLU A 137 -15.55 -12.85 6.05
C GLU A 137 -14.99 -13.60 4.83
N ILE A 138 -14.12 -12.97 4.04
CA ILE A 138 -13.46 -13.59 2.88
C ILE A 138 -12.49 -14.69 3.30
N LYS A 139 -11.71 -14.49 4.38
CA LYS A 139 -10.84 -15.54 4.93
C LYS A 139 -11.63 -16.74 5.41
N SER A 140 -12.73 -16.50 6.12
CA SER A 140 -13.63 -17.54 6.59
C SER A 140 -14.29 -18.28 5.44
N PHE A 141 -14.67 -17.58 4.36
CA PHE A 141 -15.13 -18.20 3.13
C PHE A 141 -14.07 -19.15 2.56
N LEU A 142 -12.87 -18.65 2.25
CA LEU A 142 -11.82 -19.45 1.60
C LEU A 142 -11.40 -20.66 2.43
N TYR A 143 -11.31 -20.53 3.75
CA TYR A 143 -10.97 -21.63 4.65
C TYR A 143 -11.97 -22.80 4.58
N ASN A 144 -13.24 -22.50 4.31
CA ASN A 144 -14.32 -23.49 4.27
C ASN A 144 -14.78 -23.83 2.85
N TYR A 145 -14.26 -23.14 1.83
CA TYR A 145 -14.73 -23.28 0.46
C TYR A 145 -14.18 -24.58 -0.16
N PRO A 146 -15.04 -25.41 -0.78
CA PRO A 146 -14.60 -26.67 -1.34
C PRO A 146 -13.70 -26.45 -2.56
N THR A 147 -12.79 -27.40 -2.79
CA THR A 147 -12.07 -27.53 -4.06
C THR A 147 -13.08 -27.60 -5.21
N ILE A 148 -12.85 -26.79 -6.25
CA ILE A 148 -13.71 -26.75 -7.44
C ILE A 148 -13.08 -27.52 -8.59
N THR A 149 -13.90 -27.96 -9.54
CA THR A 149 -13.42 -28.51 -10.80
C THR A 149 -13.41 -27.41 -11.86
N LEU A 150 -12.24 -27.10 -12.40
CA LEU A 150 -12.08 -26.15 -13.49
C LEU A 150 -12.63 -26.73 -14.81
N PRO A 151 -12.89 -25.87 -15.84
CA PRO A 151 -13.35 -26.34 -17.14
C PRO A 151 -12.43 -27.36 -17.83
N ASP A 152 -11.14 -27.39 -17.47
CA ASP A 152 -10.17 -28.36 -17.97
C ASP A 152 -10.20 -29.71 -17.21
N GLY A 153 -11.14 -29.87 -16.26
CA GLY A 153 -11.36 -31.08 -15.48
C GLY A 153 -10.45 -31.22 -14.25
N LYS A 154 -9.58 -30.24 -13.98
CA LYS A 154 -8.68 -30.30 -12.81
C LYS A 154 -9.35 -29.78 -11.56
N GLU A 155 -9.00 -30.39 -10.43
CA GLU A 155 -9.30 -29.87 -9.11
C GLU A 155 -8.45 -28.64 -8.81
N HIS A 156 -9.08 -27.62 -8.25
CA HIS A 156 -8.46 -26.33 -7.94
C HIS A 156 -8.98 -25.77 -6.62
N GLU A 157 -8.07 -25.40 -5.74
CA GLU A 157 -8.38 -24.71 -4.49
C GLU A 157 -8.34 -23.19 -4.75
N VAL A 158 -9.45 -22.51 -4.44
CA VAL A 158 -9.51 -21.05 -4.62
C VAL A 158 -8.63 -20.38 -3.58
N THR A 159 -7.69 -19.56 -4.05
CA THR A 159 -6.72 -18.87 -3.19
C THR A 159 -7.17 -17.45 -2.84
N MET A 160 -6.55 -16.84 -1.82
CA MET A 160 -6.78 -15.43 -1.46
C MET A 160 -6.46 -14.47 -2.62
N ASP A 161 -5.44 -14.81 -3.41
CA ASP A 161 -5.04 -14.03 -4.58
C ASP A 161 -6.14 -13.99 -5.64
N GLU A 162 -6.74 -15.15 -5.91
CA GLU A 162 -7.84 -15.31 -6.86
C GLU A 162 -9.12 -14.65 -6.34
N ALA A 163 -9.42 -14.75 -5.04
CA ALA A 163 -10.55 -14.05 -4.44
C ALA A 163 -10.40 -12.53 -4.60
N CYS A 164 -9.20 -11.99 -4.35
CA CYS A 164 -8.90 -10.57 -4.56
C CYS A 164 -9.02 -10.16 -6.03
N SER A 165 -8.57 -11.01 -6.95
CA SER A 165 -8.76 -10.81 -8.40
C SER A 165 -10.24 -10.74 -8.77
N VAL A 166 -11.04 -11.69 -8.29
CA VAL A 166 -12.48 -11.74 -8.54
C VAL A 166 -13.19 -10.48 -7.98
N LEU A 167 -12.87 -10.06 -6.75
CA LEU A 167 -13.39 -8.83 -6.16
C LEU A 167 -12.96 -7.56 -6.91
N SER A 168 -11.77 -7.56 -7.50
CA SER A 168 -11.18 -6.36 -8.09
C SER A 168 -11.91 -5.87 -9.35
N LEU A 169 -12.52 -6.77 -10.14
CA LEU A 169 -13.18 -6.36 -11.38
C LEU A 169 -14.49 -5.59 -11.10
N PRO A 170 -15.41 -6.08 -10.25
CA PRO A 170 -16.58 -5.28 -9.88
C PRO A 170 -16.20 -4.01 -9.09
N LEU A 171 -15.14 -4.06 -8.26
CA LEU A 171 -14.63 -2.86 -7.56
C LEU A 171 -14.14 -1.79 -8.56
N ARG A 172 -13.43 -2.20 -9.62
CA ARG A 172 -13.01 -1.32 -10.73
C ARG A 172 -14.21 -0.69 -11.40
N ASP A 173 -15.23 -1.48 -11.70
CA ASP A 173 -16.42 -0.99 -12.38
C ASP A 173 -17.17 0.04 -11.52
N MET A 174 -17.33 -0.24 -10.22
CA MET A 174 -17.90 0.72 -9.26
C MET A 174 -17.08 2.02 -9.18
N TYR A 175 -15.75 1.93 -9.29
CA TYR A 175 -14.87 3.11 -9.23
C TYR A 175 -14.97 3.94 -10.51
N LEU A 176 -14.91 3.30 -11.68
CA LEU A 176 -15.01 3.99 -12.97
C LEU A 176 -16.40 4.61 -13.21
N GLU A 177 -17.46 4.03 -12.64
CA GLU A 177 -18.80 4.61 -12.65
C GLU A 177 -18.85 5.95 -11.90
N GLU A 178 -18.16 6.07 -10.77
CA GLU A 178 -18.06 7.31 -9.98
C GLU A 178 -17.02 8.31 -10.52
N HIS A 179 -16.08 7.82 -11.35
CA HIS A 179 -14.97 8.58 -11.93
C HIS A 179 -14.95 8.55 -13.47
N PRO A 180 -16.03 9.04 -14.14
CA PRO A 180 -16.13 9.00 -15.60
C PRO A 180 -15.04 9.82 -16.32
N GLU A 181 -14.34 10.72 -15.61
CA GLU A 181 -13.19 11.45 -16.11
C GLU A 181 -11.97 10.58 -16.46
N ILE A 182 -11.87 9.38 -15.87
CA ILE A 182 -10.74 8.44 -16.08
C ILE A 182 -10.97 7.52 -17.29
N VAL A 183 -12.23 7.34 -17.68
CA VAL A 183 -12.65 6.46 -18.79
C VAL A 183 -12.40 7.10 -20.16
N ARG A 184 -12.20 8.43 -20.21
CA ARG A 184 -12.09 9.21 -21.45
C ARG A 184 -10.75 9.12 -22.16
#